data_AF-A0A2E4G867-F1
#
_entry.id   AF-A0A2E4G867-F1
#
_cell.length_a   1.000
_cell.length_b   1.000
_cell.length_c   1.000
_cell.angle_alpha   90.00
_cell.angle_beta   90.00
_cell.angle_gamma   90.00
#
_symmetry.space_group_name_H-M   'P 1'
#
loop_
_entity.id
_entity.type
_entity.pdbx_description
1 polymer ?
#
loop_
_entity_poly.entity_id
_entity_poly.type
_entity_poly.pdbx_seq_one_letter_code
_entity_poly.pdbx_strand_id
1 'polypeptide(L)'
;MVVGGRGLRNLIWLTALTINFTAAAQDVTVKDGVFTEAQVSSGQVVYDAQCKTCHNMRFYRDTLRSWNNQPLLYLWESIMGTMPADNPGSLMFEEYTDVIAYILSENGFPAGETKLDPDNGMDSISIIAP
;
A
#
# COMPACT_ATOMS: atom_id res chain seq x y z
N MET A 1 -58.31 -34.20 -52.06
CA MET A 1 -56.94 -34.50 -51.61
C MET A 1 -56.12 -33.23 -51.75
N VAL A 2 -55.76 -32.56 -50.66
CA VAL A 2 -54.41 -32.04 -50.32
C VAL A 2 -54.49 -31.61 -48.84
N VAL A 3 -53.62 -32.23 -48.05
CA VAL A 3 -53.29 -32.05 -46.63
C VAL A 3 -52.57 -30.69 -46.49
N GLY A 4 -52.88 -29.80 -45.55
CA GLY A 4 -52.43 -29.82 -44.15
C GLY A 4 -51.21 -28.91 -43.94
N GLY A 5 -51.12 -28.26 -42.76
CA GLY A 5 -49.90 -27.58 -42.31
C GLY A 5 -50.12 -26.26 -41.58
N ARG A 6 -50.54 -26.30 -40.31
CA ARG A 6 -50.40 -25.15 -39.41
C ARG A 6 -48.95 -25.10 -38.93
N GLY A 7 -48.18 -24.13 -39.41
CA GLY A 7 -46.83 -23.85 -38.93
C GLY A 7 -46.87 -23.21 -37.54
N LEU A 8 -46.36 -23.93 -36.53
CA LEU A 8 -46.18 -23.45 -35.18
C LEU A 8 -44.96 -22.51 -35.15
N ARG A 9 -45.18 -21.21 -34.91
CA ARG A 9 -44.11 -20.22 -34.76
C ARG A 9 -43.58 -20.30 -33.33
N ASN A 10 -42.46 -20.99 -33.12
CA ASN A 10 -41.72 -20.98 -31.85
C ASN A 10 -41.03 -19.62 -31.70
N LEU A 11 -41.51 -18.77 -30.79
CA LEU A 11 -40.74 -17.63 -30.27
C LEU A 11 -39.80 -18.14 -29.17
N ILE A 12 -38.51 -18.23 -29.49
CA ILE A 12 -37.46 -18.47 -28.50
C ILE A 12 -37.09 -17.11 -27.91
N TRP A 13 -37.53 -16.83 -26.68
CA TRP A 13 -37.09 -15.68 -25.91
C TRP A 13 -35.72 -15.97 -25.31
N LEU A 14 -34.66 -15.43 -25.91
CA LEU A 14 -33.31 -15.42 -25.33
C LEU A 14 -33.26 -14.34 -24.24
N THR A 15 -33.42 -14.72 -22.97
CA THR A 15 -33.11 -13.85 -21.85
C THR A 15 -31.59 -13.72 -21.74
N ALA A 16 -31.05 -12.55 -22.12
CA ALA A 16 -29.65 -12.22 -21.90
C ALA A 16 -29.39 -12.08 -20.39
N LEU A 17 -28.56 -12.98 -19.84
CA LEU A 17 -28.09 -12.91 -18.47
C LEU A 17 -26.92 -11.91 -18.42
N THR A 18 -27.15 -10.72 -17.88
CA THR A 18 -26.09 -9.74 -17.63
C THR A 18 -25.32 -10.14 -16.36
N ILE A 19 -24.07 -10.57 -16.53
CA ILE A 19 -23.15 -10.79 -15.42
C ILE A 19 -22.58 -9.43 -15.02
N ASN A 20 -23.02 -8.91 -13.88
CA ASN A 20 -22.42 -7.72 -13.28
C ASN A 20 -21.11 -8.15 -12.60
N PHE A 21 -19.97 -7.85 -13.22
CA PHE A 21 -18.67 -7.95 -12.57
C PHE A 21 -18.49 -6.73 -11.67
N THR A 22 -18.71 -6.89 -10.38
CA THR A 22 -18.22 -5.93 -9.39
C THR A 22 -16.71 -6.10 -9.30
N ALA A 23 -15.96 -5.11 -9.80
CA ALA A 23 -14.51 -5.04 -9.57
C ALA A 23 -14.29 -4.85 -8.06
N ALA A 24 -13.71 -5.86 -7.41
CA ALA A 24 -13.18 -5.67 -6.06
C ALA A 24 -12.05 -4.64 -6.13
N ALA A 25 -12.09 -3.62 -5.28
CA ALA A 25 -10.93 -2.76 -5.07
C ALA A 25 -9.76 -3.67 -4.68
N GLN A 26 -8.65 -3.62 -5.43
CA GLN A 26 -7.43 -4.29 -5.01
C GLN A 26 -6.88 -3.52 -3.82
N ASP A 27 -6.70 -4.20 -2.69
CA ASP A 27 -6.08 -3.61 -1.51
C ASP A 27 -4.63 -3.22 -1.84
N VAL A 28 -4.30 -1.93 -1.75
CA VAL A 28 -2.94 -1.44 -2.01
C VAL A 28 -2.05 -1.83 -0.84
N THR A 29 -0.86 -2.32 -1.15
CA THR A 29 0.14 -2.75 -0.18
C THR A 29 1.49 -2.09 -0.46
N VAL A 30 2.41 -2.21 0.51
CA VAL A 30 3.80 -1.76 0.31
C VAL A 30 4.54 -2.45 -0.85
N LYS A 31 4.02 -3.56 -1.41
CA LYS A 31 4.60 -4.20 -2.62
C LYS A 31 4.24 -3.50 -3.93
N ASP A 32 3.31 -2.56 -3.91
CA ASP A 32 2.75 -1.95 -5.13
C ASP A 32 3.50 -0.69 -5.57
N GLY A 33 4.72 -0.44 -5.07
CA GLY A 33 5.52 0.71 -5.49
C GLY A 33 4.99 2.04 -4.92
N VAL A 34 4.76 2.09 -3.61
CA VAL A 34 4.00 3.18 -2.96
C VAL A 34 4.84 4.39 -2.52
N PHE A 35 6.12 4.41 -2.87
CA PHE A 35 7.05 5.50 -2.56
C PHE A 35 8.02 5.69 -3.72
N THR A 36 8.65 6.87 -3.80
CA THR A 36 9.59 7.18 -4.89
C THR A 36 11.05 6.99 -4.49
N GLU A 37 11.94 6.79 -5.46
CA GLU A 37 13.40 6.76 -5.26
C GLU A 37 13.95 8.07 -4.64
N ALA A 38 13.28 9.20 -4.92
CA ALA A 38 13.64 10.47 -4.30
C ALA A 38 13.42 10.44 -2.77
N GLN A 39 12.31 9.83 -2.32
CA GLN A 39 12.03 9.67 -0.89
C GLN A 39 12.98 8.66 -0.24
N VAL A 40 13.36 7.60 -0.94
CA VAL A 40 14.40 6.67 -0.46
C VAL A 40 15.71 7.41 -0.23
N SER A 41 16.14 8.25 -1.18
CA SER A 41 17.38 9.01 -1.08
C SER A 41 17.36 10.02 0.07
N SER A 42 16.28 10.79 0.22
CA SER A 42 16.09 11.70 1.36
C SER A 42 16.02 10.94 2.69
N GLY A 43 15.30 9.82 2.71
CA GLY A 43 15.10 9.00 3.89
C GLY A 43 16.37 8.35 4.42
N GLN A 44 17.30 8.00 3.53
CA GLN A 44 18.62 7.51 3.92
C GLN A 44 19.37 8.54 4.78
N VAL A 45 19.31 9.82 4.40
CA VAL A 45 19.96 10.91 5.15
C VAL A 45 19.36 11.03 6.55
N VAL A 46 18.03 10.96 6.66
CA VAL A 46 17.32 10.99 7.94
C VAL A 46 17.68 9.77 8.79
N TYR A 47 17.65 8.57 8.21
CA TYR A 47 18.01 7.33 8.90
C TYR A 47 19.42 7.39 9.48
N ASP A 48 20.37 7.88 8.68
CA ASP A 48 21.77 7.99 9.05
C ASP A 48 22.00 8.98 10.19
N ALA A 49 21.23 10.07 10.22
CA ALA A 49 21.36 11.11 11.24
C ALA A 49 20.62 10.75 12.54
N GLN A 50 19.41 10.19 12.44
CA GLN A 50 18.44 10.17 13.55
C GLN A 50 18.14 8.76 14.06
N CYS A 51 18.24 7.74 13.22
CA CYS A 51 17.69 6.41 13.53
C CYS A 51 18.78 5.37 13.82
N LYS A 52 19.83 5.34 13.00
CA LYS A 52 20.79 4.21 12.98
C LYS A 52 21.64 4.04 14.23
N THR A 53 21.75 5.10 15.04
CA THR A 53 22.45 5.06 16.34
C THR A 53 21.84 4.01 17.27
N CYS A 54 20.52 3.81 17.21
CA CYS A 54 19.79 2.88 18.06
C CYS A 54 19.15 1.72 17.28
N HIS A 55 18.74 1.93 16.03
CA HIS A 55 17.96 0.97 15.24
C HIS A 55 18.66 0.60 13.94
N ASN A 56 18.99 -0.68 13.75
CA ASN A 56 19.54 -1.20 12.49
C ASN A 56 18.44 -1.71 11.54
N MET A 57 18.78 -2.01 10.29
CA MET A 57 17.80 -2.53 9.31
C MET A 57 17.19 -3.89 9.71
N ARG A 58 17.88 -4.70 10.51
CA ARG A 58 17.33 -5.95 11.07
C ARG A 58 16.16 -5.64 12.01
N PHE A 59 16.29 -4.63 12.86
CA PHE A 59 15.20 -4.16 13.73
C PHE A 59 13.98 -3.77 12.89
N TYR A 60 14.15 -2.94 11.86
CA TYR A 60 13.02 -2.51 11.02
C TYR A 60 12.39 -3.66 10.24
N ARG A 61 13.18 -4.66 9.81
CA ARG A 61 12.63 -5.89 9.24
C ARG A 61 11.67 -6.58 10.20
N ASP A 62 12.07 -6.72 11.46
CA ASP A 62 11.25 -7.36 12.50
C ASP A 62 10.04 -6.48 12.88
N THR A 63 10.18 -5.15 12.87
CA THR A 63 9.07 -4.19 13.00
C THR A 63 8.03 -4.37 11.88
N LEU A 64 8.45 -4.41 10.61
CA LEU A 64 7.53 -4.59 9.49
C LEU A 64 6.79 -5.94 9.57
N ARG A 65 7.43 -6.98 10.13
CA ARG A 65 6.75 -8.26 10.44
C ARG A 65 5.71 -8.12 11.55
N SER A 66 6.01 -7.39 12.63
CA SER A 66 5.08 -7.22 13.75
C SER A 66 3.88 -6.35 13.39
N TRP A 67 4.04 -5.43 12.43
CA TRP A 67 2.99 -4.55 11.90
C TRP A 67 2.27 -5.11 10.67
N ASN A 68 2.45 -6.39 10.34
CA ASN A 68 1.82 -7.00 9.17
C ASN A 68 0.28 -6.84 9.19
N ASN A 69 -0.30 -6.54 8.04
CA ASN A 69 -1.72 -6.20 7.81
C ASN A 69 -2.22 -4.94 8.53
N GLN A 70 -1.33 -4.09 9.06
CA GLN A 70 -1.71 -2.77 9.57
C GLN A 70 -1.54 -1.71 8.48
N PRO A 71 -2.35 -0.63 8.52
CA PRO A 71 -2.10 0.57 7.72
C PRO A 71 -0.70 1.14 7.94
N LEU A 72 -0.03 1.53 6.85
CA LEU A 72 1.28 2.17 6.91
C LEU A 72 1.23 3.49 7.69
N LEU A 73 0.10 4.21 7.62
CA LEU A 73 -0.11 5.45 8.37
C LEU A 73 0.05 5.24 9.88
N TYR A 74 -0.42 4.13 10.43
CA TYR A 74 -0.32 3.89 11.88
C TYR A 74 1.13 3.66 12.33
N LEU A 75 1.96 3.04 11.48
CA LEU A 75 3.39 2.93 11.76
C LEU A 75 4.04 4.32 11.69
N TRP A 76 3.68 5.15 10.72
CA TRP A 76 4.17 6.52 10.58
C TRP A 76 3.81 7.38 11.80
N GLU A 77 2.56 7.35 12.25
CA GLU A 77 2.09 8.06 13.45
C GLU A 77 2.81 7.56 14.70
N SER A 78 3.02 6.24 14.81
CA SER A 78 3.75 5.66 15.93
C SER A 78 5.20 6.15 15.96
N ILE A 79 5.89 6.17 14.82
CA ILE A 79 7.27 6.67 14.75
C ILE A 79 7.30 8.15 15.10
N MET A 80 6.42 8.97 14.53
CA MET A 80 6.35 10.40 14.85
C MET A 80 6.10 10.65 16.34
N GLY A 81 5.16 9.93 16.95
CA GLY A 81 4.76 10.14 18.34
C GLY A 81 5.77 9.63 19.36
N THR A 82 6.73 8.79 18.96
CA THR A 82 7.64 8.11 19.90
C THR A 82 9.12 8.30 19.59
N MET A 83 9.46 8.80 18.40
CA MET A 83 10.83 9.00 17.94
C MET A 83 11.06 10.46 17.52
N PRO A 84 12.33 10.93 17.58
CA PRO A 84 13.49 10.33 18.26
C PRO A 84 13.24 10.11 19.76
N ALA A 85 13.87 9.09 20.37
CA ALA A 85 13.54 8.65 21.73
C ALA A 85 13.78 9.72 22.81
N ASP A 86 14.73 10.63 22.58
CA ASP A 86 15.07 11.75 23.45
C ASP A 86 14.26 13.02 23.15
N ASN A 87 13.65 13.11 21.96
CA ASN A 87 12.86 14.26 21.54
C ASN A 87 11.73 13.87 20.55
N PRO A 88 10.68 13.15 20.98
CA PRO A 88 9.63 12.68 20.10
C PRO A 88 8.93 13.80 19.32
N GLY A 89 8.63 13.56 18.04
CA GLY A 89 7.90 14.51 17.19
C GLY A 89 8.74 15.70 16.71
N SER A 90 10.06 15.65 16.85
CA SER A 90 10.95 16.77 16.53
C SER A 90 11.37 16.90 15.06
N LEU A 91 11.22 15.84 14.26
CA LEU A 91 11.47 15.89 12.82
C LEU A 91 10.28 16.48 12.05
N MET A 92 10.54 16.96 10.85
CA MET A 92 9.49 17.39 9.92
C MET A 92 8.68 16.20 9.44
N PHE A 93 7.41 16.42 9.07
CA PHE A 93 6.53 15.35 8.57
C PHE A 93 7.09 14.67 7.31
N GLU A 94 7.74 15.44 6.43
CA GLU A 94 8.42 14.90 5.25
C GLU A 94 9.60 13.99 5.64
N GLU A 95 10.37 14.32 6.68
CA GLU A 95 11.48 13.49 7.15
C GLU A 95 11.00 12.13 7.68
N TYR A 96 9.88 12.08 8.41
CA TYR A 96 9.27 10.81 8.82
C TYR A 96 8.76 9.98 7.64
N THR A 97 8.20 10.65 6.64
CA THR A 97 7.65 9.98 5.45
C THR A 97 8.77 9.38 4.61
N ASP A 98 9.83 10.15 4.40
CA ASP A 98 10.98 9.74 3.60
C ASP A 98 11.78 8.62 4.29
N VAL A 99 11.98 8.69 5.62
CA VAL A 99 12.67 7.60 6.33
C VAL A 99 11.89 6.29 6.29
N ILE A 100 10.55 6.33 6.26
CA ILE A 100 9.74 5.13 6.04
C ILE A 100 9.94 4.58 4.63
N ALA A 101 9.96 5.43 3.60
CA ALA A 101 10.25 4.99 2.23
C ALA A 101 11.62 4.30 2.14
N TYR A 102 12.64 4.87 2.78
CA TYR A 102 13.97 4.24 2.86
C TYR A 102 13.94 2.90 3.59
N ILE A 103 13.27 2.80 4.74
CA ILE A 103 13.11 1.55 5.49
C ILE A 103 12.41 0.48 4.64
N LEU A 104 11.37 0.84 3.88
CA LEU A 104 10.67 -0.09 2.99
C LEU A 104 11.60 -0.59 1.86
N SER A 105 12.34 0.32 1.22
CA SER A 105 13.32 -0.02 0.16
C SER A 105 14.39 -0.98 0.67
N GLU A 106 15.02 -0.70 1.81
CA GLU A 106 16.03 -1.57 2.43
C GLU A 106 15.48 -2.94 2.85
N ASN A 107 14.15 -3.06 2.97
CA ASN A 107 13.46 -4.31 3.26
C ASN A 107 12.92 -5.03 2.02
N GLY A 108 13.24 -4.54 0.81
CA GLY A 108 12.99 -5.22 -0.46
C GLY A 108 11.66 -4.88 -1.11
N PHE A 109 10.96 -3.84 -0.65
CA PHE A 109 9.79 -3.32 -1.34
C PHE A 109 10.22 -2.41 -2.51
N PRO A 110 9.57 -2.51 -3.68
CA PRO A 110 9.96 -1.72 -4.84
C PRO A 110 9.55 -0.25 -4.67
N ALA A 111 10.36 0.66 -5.22
CA ALA A 111 9.91 2.02 -5.47
C ALA A 111 8.93 2.07 -6.67
N GLY A 112 8.10 3.10 -6.71
CA GLY A 112 7.25 3.44 -7.84
C GLY A 112 7.26 4.94 -8.11
N GLU A 113 6.23 5.42 -8.80
CA GLU A 113 6.14 6.80 -9.31
C GLU A 113 5.28 7.72 -8.43
N THR A 114 4.54 7.15 -7.47
CA THR A 114 3.66 7.91 -6.58
C THR A 114 4.40 8.28 -5.30
N LYS A 115 4.44 9.58 -4.98
CA LYS A 115 4.98 10.05 -3.70
C LYS A 115 4.14 9.49 -2.56
N LEU A 116 4.80 8.85 -1.60
CA LEU A 116 4.18 8.46 -0.34
C LEU A 116 3.80 9.72 0.44
N ASP A 117 2.55 9.81 0.87
CA ASP A 117 1.98 11.01 1.49
C ASP A 117 1.04 10.62 2.65
N PRO A 118 1.37 10.99 3.91
CA PRO A 118 0.53 10.66 5.06
C PRO A 118 -0.86 11.30 5.00
N ASP A 119 -1.02 12.43 4.28
CA ASP A 119 -2.29 13.14 4.14
C ASP A 119 -3.12 12.63 2.94
N ASN A 120 -2.58 11.70 2.15
CA ASN A 120 -3.22 11.23 0.93
C ASN A 120 -3.00 9.73 0.69
N GLY A 121 -3.90 8.91 1.23
CA GLY A 121 -4.04 7.49 0.88
C GLY A 121 -3.14 6.53 1.65
N MET A 122 -2.21 7.01 2.49
CA MET A 122 -1.33 6.15 3.29
C MET A 122 -2.10 5.26 4.30
N ASP A 123 -3.28 5.70 4.75
CA ASP A 123 -4.21 4.94 5.59
C ASP A 123 -4.76 3.69 4.89
N SER A 124 -4.81 3.70 3.56
CA SER A 124 -5.28 2.59 2.74
C SER A 124 -4.16 1.64 2.29
N ILE A 125 -2.89 1.97 2.56
CA ILE A 125 -1.74 1.13 2.22
C ILE A 125 -1.48 0.14 3.35
N SER A 126 -1.64 -1.16 3.08
CA SER A 126 -1.35 -2.20 4.06
C SER A 126 0.14 -2.60 4.07
N ILE A 127 0.71 -2.70 5.26
CA ILE A 127 2.03 -3.31 5.47
C ILE A 127 1.91 -4.81 5.28
N ILE A 128 2.84 -5.39 4.52
CA ILE A 128 3.01 -6.84 4.43
C ILE A 128 4.44 -7.20 4.78
N ALA A 129 4.63 -8.37 5.40
CA ALA A 129 5.94 -8.80 5.85
C ALA A 129 6.91 -8.98 4.67
N PRO A 130 8.17 -8.52 4.82
CA PRO A 130 9.23 -8.78 3.85
C PRO A 130 9.73 -10.24 3.89
#